data_AF-A0A162QXL6-F1
#
_entry.id   AF-A0A162QXL6-F1
#
_cell.length_a   1.000
_cell.length_b   1.000
_cell.length_c   1.000
_cell.angle_alpha   90.00
_cell.angle_beta   90.00
_cell.angle_gamma   90.00
#
_symmetry.space_group_name_H-M   'P 1'
#
loop_
_entity.id
_entity.type
_entity.pdbx_description
1 polymer ?
#
loop_
_entity_poly.entity_id
_entity_poly.type
_entity_poly.pdbx_seq_one_letter_code
_entity_poly.pdbx_strand_id
1 'polypeptide(L)'
;MCLNQRRRDRLDIEQKYCIVMESVRCPHLTQKELGEWAQKEFNLHHSVKQKTISNIMNAKSKVIKAYEEGNLKGKTSSRLLTIPDLENDMLEYVQDMAARHIPINRPTAKAYARVLAASKYRMNEMRRDKRLGFSDRWLTDLLNRIGVKTRYLYGEISSVDLTSANIGHHRPTSFLS
;
A
#
# COMPACT_ATOMS: atom_id res chain seq x y z
N MET A 1 32.19 9.97 16.63
CA MET A 1 31.89 9.12 15.45
C MET A 1 30.42 9.34 15.07
N CYS A 2 30.14 10.08 14.00
CA CYS A 2 28.76 10.45 13.63
C CYS A 2 28.14 9.37 12.73
N LEU A 3 27.09 8.71 13.21
CA LEU A 3 26.29 7.77 12.44
C LEU A 3 25.54 8.51 11.33
N ASN A 4 26.18 8.65 10.18
CA ASN A 4 25.60 9.27 8.99
C ASN A 4 24.59 8.29 8.37
N GLN A 5 23.38 8.26 8.94
CA GLN A 5 22.24 7.55 8.37
C GLN A 5 21.92 8.17 7.01
N ARG A 6 22.49 7.59 5.95
CA ARG A 6 22.22 7.92 4.54
C ARG A 6 20.75 7.66 4.21
N ARG A 7 19.87 8.59 4.57
CA ARG A 7 18.49 8.59 4.06
C ARG A 7 18.59 8.88 2.57
N ARG A 8 18.34 7.85 1.75
CA ARG A 8 18.16 8.06 0.31
C ARG A 8 16.86 8.82 0.15
N ASP A 9 16.92 10.00 -0.43
CA ASP A 9 15.72 10.70 -0.88
C ASP A 9 15.02 9.81 -1.90
N ARG A 10 13.85 9.29 -1.52
CA ARG A 10 13.07 8.40 -2.36
C ARG A 10 12.30 9.28 -3.34
N LEU A 11 12.78 9.32 -4.58
CA LEU A 11 12.10 10.06 -5.65
C LEU A 11 10.66 9.57 -5.84
N ASP A 12 9.73 10.51 -5.92
CA ASP A 12 8.34 10.23 -6.24
C ASP A 12 8.12 9.96 -7.73
N ILE A 13 6.94 9.50 -8.15
CA ILE A 13 6.63 9.25 -9.56
C ILE A 13 6.61 10.53 -10.39
N GLU A 14 6.10 11.63 -9.82
CA GLU A 14 6.10 12.94 -10.48
C GLU A 14 7.53 13.42 -10.74
N GLN A 15 8.39 13.36 -9.73
CA GLN A 15 9.81 13.70 -9.86
C GLN A 15 10.52 12.84 -10.92
N LYS A 16 10.21 11.53 -10.97
CA LYS A 16 10.75 10.64 -12.02
C LYS A 16 10.23 11.00 -13.40
N TYR A 17 8.96 11.39 -13.52
CA TYR A 17 8.35 11.82 -14.76
C TYR A 17 9.02 13.10 -15.27
N CYS A 18 9.22 14.09 -14.40
CA CYS A 18 9.94 15.33 -14.72
C CYS A 18 11.37 15.04 -15.20
N ILE A 19 12.10 14.10 -14.58
CA ILE A 19 13.43 13.67 -15.06
C ILE A 19 13.36 13.07 -16.46
N VAL A 20 12.34 12.25 -16.76
CA VAL A 20 12.14 11.69 -18.10
C VAL A 20 11.84 12.79 -19.11
N MET A 21 10.96 13.73 -18.78
CA MET A 21 10.64 14.87 -19.65
C MET A 21 11.86 15.75 -19.92
N GLU A 22 12.66 16.02 -18.89
CA GLU A 22 13.88 16.81 -19.04
C GLU A 22 14.90 16.12 -19.94
N SER A 23 15.04 14.80 -19.84
CA SER A 23 15.93 14.03 -20.73
C SER A 23 15.49 14.07 -22.20
N VAL A 24 14.20 14.21 -22.46
CA VAL A 24 13.65 14.37 -23.82
C VAL A 24 13.85 15.80 -24.31
N ARG A 25 13.65 16.79 -23.43
CA ARG A 25 13.84 18.21 -23.73
C ARG A 25 15.31 18.54 -24.01
N CYS A 26 16.22 17.91 -23.29
CA CYS A 26 17.65 18.19 -23.30
C CYS A 26 18.46 16.90 -23.53
N PRO A 27 18.46 16.33 -24.76
CA PRO A 27 19.08 15.02 -25.03
C PRO A 27 20.62 15.02 -24.92
N HIS A 28 21.24 16.20 -24.86
CA HIS A 28 22.68 16.36 -24.69
C HIS A 28 23.12 16.24 -23.22
N LEU A 29 22.18 16.33 -22.26
CA LEU A 29 22.51 16.19 -20.84
C LEU A 29 22.91 14.75 -20.54
N THR A 30 24.08 14.61 -19.91
CA THR A 30 24.52 13.32 -19.38
C THR A 30 23.65 12.91 -18.20
N GLN A 31 23.64 11.61 -17.89
CA GLN A 31 22.92 11.09 -16.73
C GLN A 31 23.39 11.68 -15.39
N LYS A 32 24.64 12.16 -15.32
CA LYS A 32 25.17 12.85 -14.15
C LYS A 32 24.56 14.25 -14.02
N GLU A 33 24.54 15.00 -15.11
CA GLU A 33 23.97 16.34 -15.17
C GLU A 33 22.46 16.32 -14.94
N LEU A 34 21.73 15.32 -15.44
CA LEU A 34 20.32 15.11 -15.10
C LEU A 34 20.11 14.88 -13.60
N GLY A 35 21.06 14.21 -12.93
CA GLY A 35 21.01 14.00 -11.48
C GLY A 35 21.28 15.28 -10.68
N GLU A 36 22.16 16.15 -11.17
CA GLU A 36 22.43 17.47 -10.61
C GLU A 36 21.28 18.45 -10.86
N TRP A 37 20.68 18.41 -12.05
CA TRP A 37 19.45 19.15 -12.36
C TRP A 37 18.32 18.74 -11.43
N ALA A 38 18.06 17.43 -11.27
CA ALA A 38 17.02 16.93 -10.37
C ALA A 38 17.25 17.34 -8.91
N GLN A 39 18.52 17.47 -8.49
CA GLN A 39 18.85 17.98 -7.16
C GLN A 39 18.39 19.42 -6.99
N LYS A 40 18.69 20.28 -7.97
CA LYS A 40 18.36 21.70 -7.94
C LYS A 40 16.85 21.90 -8.06
N GLU A 41 16.20 21.20 -8.98
CA GLU A 41 14.78 21.32 -9.27
C GLU A 41 13.91 20.89 -8.09
N PHE A 42 14.25 19.77 -7.44
CA PHE A 42 13.45 19.22 -6.33
C PHE A 42 14.02 19.53 -4.94
N ASN A 43 15.03 20.39 -4.86
CA ASN A 43 15.74 20.75 -3.63
C ASN A 43 16.17 19.52 -2.79
N LEU A 44 16.76 18.51 -3.45
CA LEU A 44 17.19 17.27 -2.80
C LEU A 44 18.48 17.48 -2.01
N HIS A 45 18.61 16.79 -0.88
CA HIS A 45 19.82 16.85 -0.06
C HIS A 45 21.05 16.30 -0.81
N HIS A 46 20.83 15.37 -1.73
CA HIS A 46 21.89 14.80 -2.56
C HIS A 46 21.49 14.70 -4.03
N SER A 47 22.49 14.86 -4.91
CA SER A 47 22.35 14.57 -6.33
C SER A 47 21.88 13.13 -6.58
N VAL A 48 20.95 13.00 -7.52
CA VAL A 48 20.44 11.69 -7.92
C VAL A 48 21.57 10.93 -8.61
N LYS A 49 22.00 9.81 -8.01
CA LYS A 49 23.07 8.98 -8.55
C LYS A 49 22.77 8.54 -9.99
N GLN A 50 23.80 8.51 -10.83
CA GLN A 50 23.72 8.03 -12.21
C GLN A 50 22.98 6.69 -12.35
N LYS A 51 23.24 5.72 -11.46
CA LYS A 51 22.54 4.41 -11.44
C LYS A 51 21.02 4.56 -11.28
N THR A 52 20.57 5.51 -10.47
CA THR A 52 19.15 5.80 -10.28
C THR A 52 18.55 6.42 -11.54
N ILE A 53 19.23 7.39 -12.16
CA ILE A 53 18.82 7.98 -13.45
C ILE A 53 18.73 6.90 -14.53
N SER A 54 19.76 6.06 -14.69
CA SER A 54 19.75 4.93 -15.62
C SER A 54 18.54 3.99 -15.38
N ASN A 55 18.25 3.65 -14.13
CA ASN A 55 17.08 2.83 -13.80
C ASN A 55 15.75 3.51 -14.15
N ILE A 56 15.64 4.83 -13.96
CA ILE A 56 14.45 5.62 -14.34
C ILE A 56 14.28 5.60 -15.86
N MET A 57 15.36 5.87 -16.60
CA MET A 57 15.36 5.88 -18.07
C MET A 57 15.01 4.51 -18.66
N ASN A 58 15.54 3.44 -18.11
CA ASN A 58 15.19 2.07 -18.51
C ASN A 58 13.72 1.73 -18.20
N ALA A 59 13.12 2.41 -17.23
CA ALA A 59 11.72 2.24 -16.85
C ALA A 59 10.80 3.36 -17.38
N LYS A 60 11.24 4.17 -18.35
CA LYS A 60 10.53 5.37 -18.82
C LYS A 60 9.05 5.16 -19.13
N SER A 61 8.71 4.10 -19.86
CA SER A 61 7.33 3.79 -20.24
C SER A 61 6.44 3.48 -19.03
N LYS A 62 7.02 2.85 -18.00
CA LYS A 62 6.31 2.56 -16.76
C LYS A 62 6.12 3.81 -15.90
N VAL A 63 7.06 4.74 -15.95
CA VAL A 63 6.97 6.01 -15.23
C VAL A 63 5.88 6.89 -15.82
N ILE A 64 5.87 7.04 -17.15
CA ILE A 64 4.85 7.82 -17.87
C ILE A 64 3.46 7.26 -17.59
N LYS A 65 3.25 5.95 -17.79
CA LYS A 65 1.97 5.30 -17.53
C LYS A 65 1.51 5.47 -16.08
N ALA A 66 2.40 5.33 -15.10
CA ALA A 66 2.04 5.48 -13.69
C ALA A 66 1.70 6.93 -13.32
N TYR A 67 2.30 7.92 -14.00
CA TYR A 67 1.94 9.33 -13.85
C TYR A 67 0.56 9.62 -14.44
N GLU A 68 0.30 9.15 -15.66
CA GLU A 68 -1.02 9.28 -16.33
C GLU A 68 -2.15 8.60 -15.53
N GLU A 69 -1.88 7.45 -14.91
CA GLU A 69 -2.82 6.72 -14.05
C GLU A 69 -3.00 7.36 -12.65
N GLY A 70 -2.32 8.48 -12.35
CA GLY A 70 -2.41 9.16 -11.04
C GLY A 70 -1.83 8.36 -9.87
N ASN A 71 -0.93 7.40 -10.14
CA ASN A 71 -0.38 6.49 -9.13
C ASN A 71 0.81 7.14 -8.37
N LEU A 72 0.53 8.28 -7.72
CA LEU A 72 1.45 9.23 -7.09
C LEU A 72 2.15 8.73 -5.82
N LYS A 73 1.83 7.52 -5.35
CA LYS A 73 2.52 6.93 -4.20
C LYS A 73 3.40 5.82 -4.69
N GLY A 74 4.70 6.10 -4.79
CA GLY A 74 5.73 5.15 -5.15
C GLY A 74 5.47 3.77 -4.55
N LYS A 75 5.01 2.83 -5.41
CA LYS A 75 4.81 1.40 -5.15
C LYS A 75 4.48 1.09 -3.68
N THR A 76 3.25 1.34 -3.26
CA THR A 76 2.65 0.43 -2.29
C THR A 76 2.29 -0.84 -3.05
N SER A 77 3.20 -1.82 -3.00
CA SER A 77 2.84 -3.24 -3.08
C SER A 77 2.00 -3.68 -4.30
N SER A 78 2.23 -3.16 -5.51
CA SER A 78 1.62 -3.71 -6.75
C SER A 78 2.05 -5.14 -7.09
N ARG A 79 2.73 -5.83 -6.16
CA ARG A 79 3.16 -7.25 -6.27
C ARG A 79 2.32 -8.19 -5.41
N LEU A 80 1.34 -7.68 -4.69
CA LEU A 80 0.32 -8.53 -4.14
C LEU A 80 -0.74 -8.67 -5.21
N LEU A 81 -0.69 -9.81 -5.91
CA LEU A 81 -1.86 -10.33 -6.61
C LEU A 81 -3.06 -10.09 -5.67
N THR A 82 -4.08 -9.43 -6.17
CA THR A 82 -5.27 -9.12 -5.39
C THR A 82 -6.39 -9.88 -6.08
N ILE A 83 -7.09 -10.71 -5.32
CA ILE A 83 -8.29 -11.39 -5.80
C ILE A 83 -9.45 -10.70 -5.08
N PRO A 84 -10.17 -9.77 -5.75
CA PRO A 84 -11.19 -8.95 -5.09
C PRO A 84 -12.23 -9.79 -4.35
N ASP A 85 -12.65 -10.91 -4.94
CA ASP A 85 -13.61 -11.81 -4.32
C ASP A 85 -13.09 -12.40 -3.00
N LEU A 86 -11.80 -12.77 -2.95
CA LEU A 86 -11.18 -13.27 -1.72
C LEU A 86 -11.07 -12.16 -0.67
N GLU A 87 -10.83 -10.91 -1.07
CA GLU A 87 -10.83 -9.78 -0.13
C GLU A 87 -12.22 -9.54 0.47
N ASN A 88 -13.27 -9.67 -0.33
CA ASN A 88 -14.66 -9.54 0.14
C ASN A 88 -15.06 -10.65 1.12
N ASP A 89 -14.74 -11.90 0.81
CA ASP A 89 -14.98 -13.02 1.73
C ASP A 89 -14.20 -12.86 3.04
N MET A 90 -12.96 -12.34 2.97
CA MET A 90 -12.16 -12.04 4.15
C MET A 90 -12.76 -10.90 4.98
N LEU A 91 -13.36 -9.91 4.33
CA LEU A 91 -14.10 -8.83 5.02
C LEU A 91 -15.33 -9.38 5.73
N GLU A 92 -16.13 -10.22 5.07
CA GLU A 92 -17.30 -10.87 5.68
C GLU A 92 -16.89 -11.71 6.89
N TYR A 93 -15.82 -12.51 6.77
CA TYR A 93 -15.26 -13.26 7.89
C TYR A 93 -14.87 -12.36 9.07
N VAL A 94 -14.22 -11.22 8.80
CA VAL A 94 -13.84 -10.29 9.87
C VAL A 94 -15.06 -9.64 10.52
N GLN A 95 -16.08 -9.29 9.73
CA GLN A 95 -17.32 -8.71 10.23
C GLN A 95 -18.11 -9.70 11.09
N ASP A 96 -18.22 -10.97 10.66
CA ASP A 96 -18.88 -12.03 11.42
C ASP A 96 -18.18 -12.29 12.77
N MET A 97 -16.85 -12.36 12.77
CA MET A 97 -16.08 -12.52 14.02
C MET A 97 -16.23 -11.31 14.94
N ALA A 98 -16.24 -10.09 14.38
CA ALA A 98 -16.48 -8.86 15.14
C ALA A 98 -17.90 -8.85 15.75
N ALA A 99 -18.92 -9.28 15.01
CA ALA A 99 -20.30 -9.39 15.49
C ALA A 99 -20.44 -10.44 16.62
N ARG A 100 -19.61 -11.48 16.60
CA ARG A 100 -19.55 -12.52 17.65
C ARG A 100 -18.62 -12.15 18.81
N HIS A 101 -18.02 -10.96 18.80
CA HIS A 101 -17.02 -10.52 19.78
C HIS A 101 -15.81 -11.48 19.90
N ILE A 102 -15.48 -12.19 18.83
CA ILE A 102 -14.34 -13.12 18.80
C ILE A 102 -13.11 -12.37 18.27
N PRO A 103 -12.01 -12.30 19.04
CA PRO A 103 -10.78 -11.68 18.55
C PRO A 103 -10.13 -12.55 17.47
N ILE A 104 -9.75 -11.94 16.35
CA ILE A 104 -9.14 -12.66 15.23
C ILE A 104 -7.63 -12.54 15.31
N ASN A 105 -6.93 -13.60 15.68
CA ASN A 105 -5.47 -13.55 15.63
C ASN A 105 -4.95 -13.61 14.18
N ARG A 106 -3.78 -13.02 13.93
CA ARG A 106 -3.18 -13.02 12.58
C ARG A 106 -2.93 -14.43 12.00
N PRO A 107 -2.51 -15.44 12.77
CA PRO A 107 -2.36 -16.81 12.26
C PRO A 107 -3.67 -17.43 11.75
N THR A 108 -4.78 -17.27 12.49
CA THR A 108 -6.10 -17.81 12.12
C THR A 108 -6.65 -17.11 10.88
N ALA A 109 -6.53 -15.78 10.78
CA ALA A 109 -6.89 -15.06 9.55
C ALA A 109 -6.12 -15.57 8.32
N LYS A 110 -4.80 -15.84 8.46
CA LYS A 110 -4.00 -16.42 7.38
C LYS A 110 -4.41 -17.86 7.05
N ALA A 111 -4.73 -18.67 8.06
CA ALA A 111 -5.19 -20.04 7.85
C ALA A 111 -6.52 -20.08 7.11
N TYR A 112 -7.48 -19.26 7.54
CA TYR A 112 -8.78 -19.10 6.88
C TYR A 112 -8.61 -18.66 5.42
N ALA A 113 -7.81 -17.63 5.16
CA ALA A 113 -7.53 -17.15 3.81
C ALA A 113 -6.96 -18.24 2.88
N ARG A 114 -6.07 -19.10 3.41
CA ARG A 114 -5.48 -20.22 2.64
C ARG A 114 -6.51 -21.29 2.32
N VAL A 115 -7.33 -21.66 3.29
CA VAL A 115 -8.40 -22.66 3.10
C VAL A 115 -9.40 -22.17 2.06
N LEU A 116 -9.81 -20.91 2.16
CA LEU A 116 -10.75 -20.29 1.24
C LEU A 116 -10.16 -20.18 -0.19
N ALA A 117 -8.91 -19.73 -0.31
CA ALA A 117 -8.22 -19.68 -1.59
C ALA A 117 -8.04 -21.06 -2.24
N ALA A 118 -7.78 -22.11 -1.45
CA ALA A 118 -7.67 -23.47 -1.94
C ALA A 118 -9.03 -24.05 -2.36
N SER A 119 -10.07 -23.88 -1.55
CA SER A 119 -11.37 -24.52 -1.74
C SER A 119 -12.28 -23.79 -2.74
N LYS A 120 -12.45 -22.48 -2.59
CA LYS A 120 -13.37 -21.68 -3.42
C LYS A 120 -12.72 -21.21 -4.71
N TYR A 121 -11.45 -20.79 -4.64
CA TYR A 121 -10.74 -20.18 -5.77
C TYR A 121 -9.77 -21.15 -6.48
N ARG A 122 -9.68 -22.40 -6.04
CA ARG A 122 -8.79 -23.44 -6.60
C ARG A 122 -7.36 -22.95 -6.80
N MET A 123 -6.85 -22.13 -5.87
CA MET A 123 -5.54 -21.50 -5.99
C MET A 123 -4.38 -22.50 -6.05
N ASN A 124 -4.59 -23.70 -5.50
CA ASN A 124 -3.62 -24.79 -5.56
C ASN A 124 -3.45 -25.36 -6.98
N GLU A 125 -4.43 -25.17 -7.86
CA GLU A 125 -4.40 -25.58 -9.27
C GLU A 125 -3.81 -24.47 -10.16
N MET A 126 -3.77 -23.21 -9.68
CA MET A 126 -3.18 -22.10 -10.42
C MET A 126 -1.66 -22.24 -10.57
N ARG A 127 -1.10 -21.64 -11.65
CA ARG A 127 0.37 -21.53 -11.82
C ARG A 127 0.99 -20.76 -10.65
N ARG A 128 2.19 -21.15 -10.21
CA ARG A 128 2.85 -20.59 -9.00
C ARG A 128 3.00 -19.07 -9.03
N ASP A 129 3.21 -18.48 -10.20
CA ASP A 129 3.30 -17.04 -10.44
C ASP A 129 1.97 -16.28 -10.24
N LYS A 130 0.85 -16.99 -10.19
CA LYS A 130 -0.50 -16.46 -9.94
C LYS A 130 -1.03 -16.77 -8.53
N ARG A 131 -0.23 -17.41 -7.67
CA ARG A 131 -0.63 -17.76 -6.30
C ARG A 131 -0.34 -16.61 -5.32
N LEU A 132 -1.23 -16.41 -4.36
CA LEU A 132 -0.98 -15.51 -3.24
C LEU A 132 0.02 -16.12 -2.26
N GLY A 133 0.95 -15.29 -1.79
CA GLY A 133 1.95 -15.71 -0.79
C GLY A 133 1.44 -15.69 0.66
N PHE A 134 0.24 -15.19 0.93
CA PHE A 134 -0.36 -15.05 2.28
C PHE A 134 0.63 -14.55 3.35
N SER A 135 1.46 -13.58 2.97
CA SER A 135 2.48 -13.00 3.86
C SER A 135 1.87 -12.08 4.92
N ASP A 136 2.60 -11.77 5.98
CA ASP A 136 2.13 -10.79 6.98
C ASP A 136 1.92 -9.39 6.38
N ARG A 137 2.73 -9.01 5.39
CA ARG A 137 2.53 -7.78 4.64
C ARG A 137 1.23 -7.81 3.84
N TRP A 138 0.92 -8.94 3.20
CA TRP A 138 -0.35 -9.11 2.49
C TRP A 138 -1.55 -8.95 3.42
N LEU A 139 -1.52 -9.60 4.59
CA LEU A 139 -2.59 -9.47 5.57
C LEU A 139 -2.73 -8.03 6.05
N THR A 140 -1.62 -7.35 6.35
CA THR A 140 -1.66 -5.94 6.77
C THR A 140 -2.21 -5.02 5.67
N ASP A 141 -1.79 -5.21 4.43
CA ASP A 141 -2.30 -4.45 3.28
C ASP A 141 -3.80 -4.70 3.07
N LEU A 142 -4.24 -5.97 3.15
CA LEU A 142 -5.66 -6.36 3.08
C LEU A 142 -6.47 -5.65 4.16
N LEU A 143 -6.06 -5.76 5.42
CA LEU A 143 -6.76 -5.16 6.56
C LEU A 143 -6.87 -3.63 6.44
N ASN A 144 -5.80 -2.98 5.98
CA ASN A 144 -5.81 -1.56 5.71
C ASN A 144 -6.79 -1.18 4.59
N ARG A 145 -6.90 -2.00 3.53
CA ARG A 145 -7.86 -1.78 2.43
C ARG A 145 -9.30 -1.92 2.89
N ILE A 146 -9.59 -2.94 3.68
CA ILE A 146 -10.94 -3.23 4.17
C ILE A 146 -11.34 -2.36 5.39
N GLY A 147 -10.45 -1.47 5.86
CA GLY A 147 -10.74 -0.54 6.94
C GLY A 147 -10.74 -1.16 8.36
N VAL A 148 -10.22 -2.37 8.52
CA VAL A 148 -10.19 -3.06 9.81
C VAL A 148 -8.99 -2.60 10.63
N LYS A 149 -9.25 -1.96 11.77
CA LYS A 149 -8.18 -1.55 12.70
C LYS A 149 -7.53 -2.80 13.31
N THR A 150 -6.20 -2.84 13.27
CA THR A 150 -5.37 -3.92 13.83
C THR A 150 -5.61 -4.24 15.31
N ARG A 151 -6.22 -3.31 16.06
CA ARG A 151 -6.63 -3.54 17.46
C ARG A 151 -7.60 -4.72 17.64
N TYR A 152 -8.46 -5.01 16.65
CA TYR A 152 -9.32 -6.20 16.69
C TYR A 152 -8.56 -7.53 16.55
N LEU A 153 -7.28 -7.47 16.17
CA LEU A 153 -6.47 -8.64 15.84
C LEU A 153 -5.43 -9.01 16.91
N TYR A 154 -5.23 -8.11 17.87
CA TYR A 154 -4.23 -8.26 18.91
C TYR A 154 -4.92 -8.72 20.19
N GLY A 155 -5.16 -10.03 20.28
CA GLY A 155 -5.65 -10.69 21.49
C GLY A 155 -4.57 -10.85 22.56
N GLU A 156 -3.64 -9.90 22.71
CA GLU A 156 -2.79 -9.85 23.91
C GLU A 156 -3.45 -8.89 24.90
N ILE A 157 -4.18 -9.49 25.84
CA ILE A 157 -4.38 -9.11 27.23
C ILE A 157 -3.88 -7.69 27.57
N SER A 158 -4.73 -6.69 27.35
CA SER A 158 -4.72 -5.50 28.17
C SER A 158 -6.15 -5.11 28.42
N SER A 159 -6.59 -5.45 29.64
CA SER A 159 -7.81 -4.95 30.25
C SER A 159 -7.80 -3.43 30.18
N VAL A 160 -8.62 -2.85 29.31
CA VAL A 160 -9.10 -1.47 29.44
C VAL A 160 -10.53 -1.42 28.94
N ASP A 161 -11.43 -1.18 29.87
CA ASP A 161 -12.84 -0.85 29.67
C ASP A 161 -12.93 0.53 29.00
N LEU A 162 -13.58 0.62 27.83
CA LEU A 162 -14.00 1.89 27.25
C LEU A 162 -15.37 1.71 26.58
N THR A 163 -16.38 1.72 27.44
CA THR A 163 -17.67 2.36 27.16
C THR A 163 -17.40 3.75 26.55
N SER A 164 -17.97 4.03 25.38
CA SER A 164 -18.55 5.35 25.05
C SER A 164 -19.15 5.36 23.64
N ALA A 165 -20.48 5.20 23.67
CA ALA A 165 -21.50 5.83 22.83
C ALA A 165 -21.06 6.50 21.51
N ASN A 166 -21.59 5.97 20.41
CA ASN A 166 -22.10 6.82 19.33
C ASN A 166 -23.50 6.33 18.91
N ILE A 167 -24.45 6.49 19.83
CA ILE A 167 -25.87 6.46 19.47
C ILE A 167 -26.14 7.83 18.84
N GLY A 168 -26.27 7.85 17.52
CA GLY A 168 -26.71 9.02 16.78
C GLY A 168 -28.09 9.45 17.29
N HIS A 169 -28.13 10.55 18.04
CA HIS A 169 -29.38 11.23 18.34
C HIS A 169 -29.86 11.94 17.06
N HIS A 170 -30.80 11.28 16.37
CA HIS A 170 -31.77 11.96 15.52
C HIS A 170 -32.43 13.08 16.32
N ARG A 171 -32.35 14.33 15.84
CA ARG A 171 -33.27 15.40 16.25
C ARG A 171 -34.58 15.21 15.48
N PRO A 172 -35.73 15.05 16.14
CA PRO A 172 -37.01 15.32 15.52
C PRO A 172 -37.32 16.81 15.70
N THR A 173 -37.38 17.55 14.59
CA THR A 173 -37.99 18.88 14.56
C THR A 173 -39.49 18.72 14.37
N SER A 174 -40.24 18.79 15.47
CA SER A 174 -41.70 18.96 15.45
C SER A 174 -42.00 20.44 15.64
N PHE A 175 -42.51 21.10 14.59
CA PHE A 175 -43.16 22.41 14.67
C PHE A 175 -44.56 22.20 15.25
N LEU A 176 -44.86 22.90 16.36
CA LEU A 176 -46.20 23.03 16.92
C LEU A 176 -46.94 24.18 16.22
N SER A 177 -48.26 23.99 16.10
CA SER A 177 -49.27 24.95 15.67
C SER A 177 -49.37 26.18 16.56
#